data_AF-A0A6G2D786-F1
#
_entry.id   AF-A0A6G2D786-F1
#
_cell.length_a   1.000
_cell.length_b   1.000
_cell.length_c   1.000
_cell.angle_alpha   90.00
_cell.angle_beta   90.00
_cell.angle_gamma   90.00
#
_symmetry.space_group_name_H-M   'P 1'
#
loop_
_entity.id
_entity.type
_entity.pdbx_description
1 polymer ?
#
loop_
_entity_poly.entity_id
_entity_poly.type
_entity_poly.pdbx_seq_one_letter_code
_entity_poly.pdbx_strand_id
1 'polypeptide(L)' 'LKTDKGTLIAGADERRLHHYDWGDIGMVVKRSEDKGQTWGDRITLTNLRDNPNATDPSVGSPVNIDMVLAQDTETKRI' A
#
# COMPACT_ATOMS: atom_id res chain seq x y z
N LEU A 1 -8.44 -4.99 -6.36
CA LEU A 1 -9.71 -5.44 -5.75
C LEU A 1 -10.88 -4.63 -6.32
N LYS A 2 -11.99 -5.26 -6.67
CA LYS A 2 -13.27 -4.57 -6.95
C LYS A 2 -14.21 -4.84 -5.78
N THR A 3 -14.71 -3.78 -5.16
CA THR A 3 -15.60 -3.87 -4.00
C THR A 3 -17.06 -4.10 -4.41
N ASP A 4 -17.92 -4.47 -3.45
CA ASP A 4 -19.38 -4.58 -3.59
C ASP A 4 -20.04 -3.28 -4.07
N LYS A 5 -19.46 -2.12 -3.71
CA LYS A 5 -19.89 -0.79 -4.17
C LYS A 5 -19.41 -0.45 -5.59
N GLY A 6 -18.66 -1.34 -6.24
CA GLY A 6 -18.09 -1.11 -7.56
C GLY A 6 -16.81 -0.26 -7.57
N THR A 7 -16.37 0.28 -6.43
CA THR A 7 -15.07 0.96 -6.30
C THR A 7 -13.94 -0.02 -6.63
N LEU A 8 -12.97 0.42 -7.41
CA LEU A 8 -11.69 -0.27 -7.59
C LEU A 8 -10.68 0.22 -6.56
N ILE A 9 -10.03 -0.73 -5.89
CA ILE A 9 -8.90 -0.49 -4.99
C ILE A 9 -7.66 -1.12 -5.62
N ALA A 10 -6.67 -0.28 -5.91
CA ALA A 10 -5.34 -0.69 -6.35
C ALA A 10 -4.37 -0.52 -5.17
N GLY A 11 -3.86 -1.63 -4.64
CA GLY A 11 -2.84 -1.65 -3.61
C GLY A 11 -1.45 -1.85 -4.22
N ALA A 12 -0.43 -1.28 -3.58
CA ALA A 12 0.96 -1.42 -4.01
C ALA A 12 1.93 -1.20 -2.84
N ASP A 13 3.15 -1.70 -3.01
CA ASP A 13 4.32 -1.29 -2.24
C ASP A 13 4.76 0.10 -2.70
N GLU A 14 4.83 1.06 -1.78
CA GLU A 14 5.48 2.34 -2.00
C GLU A 14 6.96 2.23 -1.62
N ARG A 15 7.77 1.67 -2.54
CA ARG A 15 9.21 1.48 -2.34
C ARG A 15 9.97 2.79 -2.60
N ARG A 16 10.25 3.57 -1.54
CA ARG A 16 10.82 4.94 -1.70
C ARG A 16 12.25 4.95 -2.20
N LEU A 17 13.07 4.00 -1.75
CA LEU A 17 14.53 4.07 -1.92
C LEU A 17 15.02 3.33 -3.18
N HIS A 18 14.41 2.19 -3.50
CA HIS A 18 14.79 1.31 -4.61
C HIS A 18 13.70 0.26 -4.87
N HIS A 19 13.86 -0.55 -5.91
CA HIS A 19 12.88 -1.56 -6.32
C HIS A 19 13.03 -2.93 -5.63
N TYR A 20 14.03 -3.12 -4.77
CA TYR A 20 14.24 -4.39 -4.06
C TYR A 20 13.22 -4.63 -2.93
N ASP A 21 13.21 -5.86 -2.39
CA ASP A 21 12.23 -6.35 -1.42
C ASP A 21 12.55 -5.94 0.04
N TRP A 22 13.11 -4.74 0.23
CA TRP A 22 13.47 -4.18 1.54
C TRP A 22 13.55 -2.64 1.50
N GLY A 23 13.89 -2.03 2.64
CA GLY A 23 14.02 -0.58 2.80
C GLY A 23 12.74 0.07 3.31
N ASP A 24 12.60 1.39 3.11
CA ASP A 24 11.37 2.12 3.43
C ASP A 24 10.28 1.76 2.42
N ILE A 25 9.38 0.87 2.84
CA ILE A 25 8.24 0.37 2.08
C ILE A 25 6.95 0.62 2.86
N GLY A 26 6.12 1.54 2.35
CA GLY A 26 4.76 1.75 2.83
C GLY A 26 3.75 0.91 2.06
N MET A 27 2.70 0.44 2.75
CA MET A 27 1.52 -0.15 2.11
C MET A 27 0.54 0.96 1.74
N VAL A 28 0.30 1.16 0.44
CA VAL A 28 -0.57 2.24 -0.06
C VAL A 28 -1.68 1.69 -0.95
N VAL A 29 -2.80 2.43 -0.98
CA VAL A 29 -3.88 2.19 -1.93
C VAL A 29 -4.31 3.46 -2.66
N LYS A 30 -4.85 3.31 -3.86
CA LYS A 30 -5.67 4.33 -4.52
C LYS A 30 -7.07 3.78 -4.77
N ARG A 31 -8.08 4.67 -4.78
CA ARG A 31 -9.49 4.35 -5.07
C ARG A 31 -9.91 4.98 -6.40
N SER A 32 -10.68 4.23 -7.18
CA SER A 32 -11.41 4.74 -8.34
C SER A 32 -12.90 4.40 -8.19
N GLU A 33 -13.74 5.40 -8.40
CA GLU A 33 -15.21 5.28 -8.31
C GLU A 33 -15.88 5.28 -9.69
N ASP A 34 -15.09 5.40 -10.77
CA ASP A 34 -15.53 5.53 -12.16
C ASP A 34 -14.97 4.43 -13.07
N LYS A 35 -14.79 3.23 -12.50
CA LYS A 35 -14.30 2.00 -13.19
C LYS A 35 -12.87 2.13 -13.73
N GLY A 36 -12.04 2.92 -13.07
CA GLY A 36 -10.60 3.04 -13.34
C GLY A 36 -10.22 4.19 -14.26
N GLN A 37 -11.16 5.08 -14.60
CA GLN A 37 -10.89 6.24 -15.47
C GLN A 37 -10.10 7.32 -14.71
N THR A 38 -10.51 7.62 -13.48
CA THR A 38 -9.80 8.52 -12.58
C THR A 38 -9.52 7.85 -11.24
N TRP A 39 -8.48 8.33 -10.57
CA TRP A 39 -8.01 7.81 -9.29
C TRP A 39 -7.80 8.97 -8.33
N GLY A 40 -8.36 8.86 -7.13
CA GLY A 40 -8.13 9.84 -6.06
C GLY A 40 -6.69 9.82 -5.55
N ASP A 41 -6.44 10.54 -4.46
CA ASP A 41 -5.12 10.57 -3.84
C ASP A 41 -4.72 9.21 -3.23
N ARG A 42 -3.42 9.07 -2.94
CA ARG A 42 -2.88 7.90 -2.25
C ARG A 42 -3.36 7.89 -0.80
N ILE A 43 -3.70 6.71 -0.30
CA ILE A 43 -4.03 6.45 1.10
C ILE A 43 -2.97 5.50 1.66
N THR A 44 -2.24 5.93 2.69
CA THR A 44 -1.25 5.09 3.38
C THR A 44 -1.95 4.23 4.44
N LEU A 45 -1.89 2.91 4.28
CA LEU A 45 -2.43 1.96 5.25
C LEU A 45 -1.47 1.77 6.42
N THR A 46 -0.17 1.60 6.11
CA THR A 46 0.90 1.49 7.11
C THR A 46 2.20 1.95 6.47
N ASN A 47 2.95 2.78 7.19
CA ASN A 47 4.35 3.04 6.90
C ASN A 47 5.05 3.21 8.26
N LEU A 48 5.95 2.27 8.58
CA LEU A 48 6.73 2.32 9.81
C LEU A 48 7.89 3.29 9.63
N ARG A 49 8.11 4.15 10.62
CA ARG A 49 9.24 5.09 10.57
C ARG A 49 10.59 4.37 10.39
N ASP A 50 11.47 4.99 9.63
CA ASP A 50 12.86 4.58 9.49
C ASP A 50 13.61 4.57 10.84
N ASN A 51 14.72 3.84 10.91
CA ASN A 51 15.73 4.05 11.94
C ASN A 51 16.63 5.23 11.52
N PRO A 52 16.55 6.40 12.20
CA PRO A 52 17.36 7.56 11.83
C PRO A 52 18.87 7.36 12.08
N ASN A 53 19.27 6.32 12.81
CA ASN A 53 20.65 6.01 13.16
C ASN A 53 21.21 4.81 12.36
N ALA A 54 20.52 4.33 11.33
CA ALA A 54 21.02 3.26 10.49
C ALA A 54 22.25 3.73 9.70
N THR A 55 23.33 2.93 9.71
CA THR A 55 24.53 3.23 8.92
C THR A 55 24.25 3.21 7.41
N ASP A 56 23.41 2.27 6.96
CA ASP A 56 22.93 2.18 5.59
C ASP A 56 21.40 2.37 5.58
N PRO A 57 20.90 3.53 5.11
CA PRO A 57 19.47 3.80 5.02
C PRO A 57 18.72 2.84 4.09
N SER A 58 19.39 2.21 3.12
CA SER A 58 18.73 1.28 2.19
C SER A 58 18.16 0.04 2.89
N VAL A 59 18.74 -0.37 4.02
CA VAL A 59 18.31 -1.51 4.86
C VAL A 59 17.92 -1.07 6.27
N GLY A 60 17.70 0.24 6.48
CA GLY A 60 17.55 0.87 7.79
C GLY A 60 16.12 0.93 8.34
N SER A 61 15.13 0.44 7.61
CA SER A 61 13.71 0.59 7.99
C SER A 61 13.08 -0.77 8.31
N PRO A 62 12.21 -0.87 9.34
CA PRO A 62 11.31 -2.00 9.48
C PRO A 62 10.44 -2.14 8.22
N VAL A 63 10.26 -3.37 7.74
CA VAL A 63 9.67 -3.61 6.41
C VAL A 63 8.23 -4.10 6.52
N ASN A 64 7.32 -3.46 5.76
CA ASN A 64 6.08 -4.06 5.28
C ASN A 64 6.24 -4.40 3.79
N ILE A 65 5.73 -5.54 3.33
CA ILE A 65 5.85 -5.96 1.93
C ILE A 65 4.75 -6.96 1.56
N ASP A 66 4.37 -7.02 0.29
CA ASP A 66 3.51 -8.04 -0.33
C ASP A 66 2.10 -8.17 0.27
N MET A 67 1.29 -7.12 0.11
CA MET A 67 -0.10 -7.15 0.57
C MET A 67 -1.01 -8.04 -0.29
N VAL A 68 -2.04 -8.60 0.36
CA VAL A 68 -3.20 -9.24 -0.29
C VAL A 68 -4.46 -8.44 0.03
N LEU A 69 -5.31 -8.21 -0.98
CA LEU A 69 -6.60 -7.52 -0.84
C LEU A 69 -7.75 -8.49 -1.06
N ALA A 70 -8.67 -8.57 -0.10
CA ALA A 70 -9.92 -9.29 -0.20
C ALA A 70 -11.07 -8.41 0.32
N GLN A 71 -12.31 -8.76 -0.01
CA GLN A 71 -13.48 -8.20 0.67
C GLN A 71 -14.38 -9.36 1.07
N ASP A 72 -14.76 -9.38 2.34
CA ASP A 72 -15.75 -10.32 2.85
C ASP A 72 -17.14 -9.99 2.28
N THR A 73 -17.82 -10.99 1.71
CA THR A 73 -19.09 -10.78 0.99
C THR A 73 -20.29 -10.57 1.90
N GLU A 74 -20.20 -10.85 3.20
CA GLU A 74 -21.31 -10.70 4.13
C GLU A 74 -21.17 -9.42 4.95
N THR A 75 -20.05 -9.27 5.65
CA THR A 75 -19.72 -8.16 6.54
C THR A 75 -19.23 -6.91 5.81
N LYS A 76 -18.84 -7.05 4.54
CA LYS A 76 -18.30 -5.99 3.67
C LYS A 76 -16.95 -5.44 4.12
N ARG A 77 -16.32 -6.04 5.14
CA ARG A 77 -14.96 -5.72 5.56
C ARG A 77 -13.99 -6.00 4.41
N ILE A 78 -13.11 -5.05 4.18
CA ILE A 78 -11.94 -5.18 3.30
C ILE A 78 -10.75 -5.48 4.20
#